data_AF-A0A3P1YIT7-F1
#
_entry.id   AF-A0A3P1YIT7-F1
#
_cell.length_a   1.000
_cell.length_b   1.000
_cell.length_c   1.000
_cell.angle_alpha   90.00
_cell.angle_beta   90.00
_cell.angle_gamma   90.00
#
_symmetry.space_group_name_H-M   'P 1'
#
loop_
_entity.id
_entity.type
_entity.pdbx_description
1 polymer ?
#
loop_
_entity_poly.entity_id
_entity_poly.type
_entity_poly.pdbx_seq_one_letter_code
_entity_poly.pdbx_strand_id
1 'polypeptide(L)' 'DLKKETINKAVKELAADVREVDTDHSTSYVELKDFVPRHNSQVIPKEKVGEALPWVHIAISNAKRQLINTFHDI' A
#
# COMPACT_ATOMS: atom_id res chain seq x y z
N ASP A 1 9.38 -5.75 8.41
CA ASP A 1 8.90 -7.12 8.24
C ASP A 1 7.52 -7.05 7.59
N LEU A 2 7.28 -7.78 6.49
CA LEU A 2 6.03 -7.74 5.71
C LEU A 2 4.96 -8.72 6.26
N LYS A 3 5.04 -9.08 7.54
CA LYS A 3 4.01 -9.84 8.23
C LYS A 3 2.71 -9.07 8.36
N LYS A 4 1.61 -9.81 8.39
CA LYS A 4 0.24 -9.31 8.61
C LYS A 4 0.12 -8.36 9.81
N GLU A 5 0.79 -8.66 10.92
CA GLU A 5 0.69 -7.88 12.16
C GLU A 5 1.21 -6.44 11.98
N THR A 6 2.35 -6.30 11.30
CA THR A 6 2.95 -5.00 10.98
C THR A 6 2.04 -4.20 10.06
N ILE A 7 1.49 -4.85 9.03
CA ILE A 7 0.63 -4.21 8.03
C ILE A 7 -0.68 -3.77 8.67
N ASN A 8 -1.32 -4.63 9.45
CA ASN A 8 -2.58 -4.30 10.13
C ASN A 8 -2.42 -3.14 11.10
N LYS A 9 -1.30 -3.07 11.83
CA LYS A 9 -1.00 -1.94 12.70
C LYS A 9 -0.84 -0.65 11.89
N ALA A 10 -0.08 -0.68 10.81
CA ALA A 10 0.12 0.48 9.95
C ALA A 10 -1.20 0.96 9.32
N VAL A 11 -2.06 0.06 8.85
CA VAL A 11 -3.38 0.41 8.30
C VAL A 11 -4.28 1.02 9.39
N LYS A 12 -4.27 0.47 10.61
CA LYS A 12 -5.03 1.07 11.73
C LYS A 12 -4.55 2.46 12.10
N GLU A 13 -3.25 2.73 12.05
CA GLU A 13 -2.70 4.04 12.42
C GLU A 13 -2.85 5.08 11.30
N LEU A 14 -2.65 4.68 10.05
CA LEU A 14 -2.58 5.61 8.90
C LEU A 14 -3.88 5.71 8.11
N ALA A 15 -4.75 4.70 8.21
CA ALA A 15 -5.96 4.59 7.40
C ALA A 15 -7.22 4.38 8.25
N ALA A 16 -7.20 4.81 9.53
CA ALA A 16 -8.33 4.71 10.46
C ALA A 16 -9.65 5.30 9.90
N ASP A 17 -9.56 6.37 9.10
CA ASP A 17 -10.71 7.06 8.51
C ASP A 17 -10.99 6.67 7.05
N VAL A 18 -10.24 5.71 6.51
CA VAL A 18 -10.37 5.29 5.12
C VAL A 18 -11.55 4.33 4.98
N ARG A 19 -12.46 4.64 4.05
CA ARG A 19 -13.68 3.86 3.81
C ARG A 19 -13.50 2.74 2.78
N GLU A 20 -12.51 2.89 1.90
CA GLU A 20 -12.23 1.96 0.80
C GLU A 20 -10.73 1.80 0.61
N VAL A 21 -10.29 0.54 0.51
CA VAL A 21 -8.90 0.19 0.25
C VAL A 21 -8.85 -0.76 -0.94
N ASP A 22 -8.04 -0.40 -1.93
CA ASP A 22 -7.65 -1.27 -3.05
C ASP A 22 -6.29 -1.89 -2.74
N THR A 23 -6.20 -3.23 -2.74
CA THR A 23 -4.91 -3.91 -2.56
C THR A 23 -4.62 -4.90 -3.67
N ASP A 24 -3.33 -5.16 -3.90
CA ASP A 24 -2.93 -6.39 -4.56
C ASP A 24 -3.35 -7.58 -3.68
N HIS A 25 -3.77 -8.70 -4.29
CA HIS A 25 -4.26 -9.89 -3.59
C HIS A 25 -3.14 -10.67 -2.86
N SER A 26 -2.27 -9.99 -2.11
CA SER A 26 -1.24 -10.61 -1.29
C SER A 26 -1.85 -11.30 -0.08
N THR A 27 -1.30 -12.45 0.28
CA THR A 27 -1.68 -13.25 1.45
C THR A 27 -1.39 -12.56 2.79
N SER A 28 -0.81 -11.35 2.76
CA SER A 28 -0.56 -10.57 3.96
C SER A 28 -1.72 -9.63 4.34
N TYR A 29 -2.73 -9.48 3.47
CA TYR A 29 -3.87 -8.55 3.67
C TYR A 29 -5.17 -9.22 4.14
N VAL A 30 -5.09 -10.44 4.68
CA VAL A 30 -6.26 -11.31 4.98
C VAL A 30 -7.24 -10.69 5.99
N GLU A 31 -6.75 -9.84 6.88
CA GLU A 31 -7.51 -9.25 7.99
C GLU A 31 -7.97 -7.80 7.69
N LEU A 32 -7.66 -7.23 6.51
CA LEU A 32 -8.01 -5.83 6.20
C LEU A 32 -9.52 -5.59 6.07
N LYS A 33 -10.27 -6.61 5.65
CA LYS A 33 -11.74 -6.60 5.59
C LYS A 33 -12.42 -6.35 6.95
N ASP A 34 -11.72 -6.64 8.05
CA ASP A 34 -12.26 -6.47 9.41
C ASP A 34 -12.04 -5.03 9.92
N PHE A 35 -11.21 -4.25 9.23
CA PHE A 35 -10.84 -2.88 9.61
C PHE A 35 -11.37 -1.83 8.63
N VAL A 36 -11.62 -2.20 7.37
CA VAL A 36 -12.06 -1.27 6.33
C VAL A 36 -13.43 -1.70 5.79
N PRO A 37 -14.42 -0.79 5.72
CA PRO A 37 -15.77 -1.11 5.24
C PRO A 37 -15.82 -1.70 3.83
N ARG A 38 -14.88 -1.32 2.96
CA ARG A 38 -14.81 -1.78 1.57
C ARG A 38 -13.37 -2.15 1.21
N HIS A 39 -13.11 -3.45 1.00
CA HIS A 39 -11.80 -3.95 0.59
C HIS A 39 -11.91 -4.57 -0.81
N ASN A 40 -11.38 -3.88 -1.81
CA ASN A 40 -11.29 -4.39 -3.18
C ASN A 40 -9.93 -5.05 -3.37
N SER A 41 -9.89 -6.35 -3.15
CA SER A 41 -8.69 -7.14 -3.44
C SER A 41 -8.72 -7.61 -4.90
N GLN A 42 -7.70 -7.24 -5.69
CA GLN A 42 -7.57 -7.69 -7.07
C GLN A 42 -6.29 -8.50 -7.28
N VAL A 43 -6.41 -9.65 -7.94
CA VAL A 43 -5.26 -10.37 -8.48
C VAL A 43 -4.85 -9.65 -9.75
N ILE A 44 -3.83 -8.81 -9.65
CA ILE A 44 -3.36 -7.98 -10.76
C ILE A 44 -2.25 -8.75 -11.51
N PRO A 45 -2.43 -9.08 -12.80
CA PRO A 45 -1.35 -9.62 -13.63
C PRO A 45 -0.18 -8.64 -13.67
N LYS A 46 1.07 -9.12 -13.68
CA LYS A 46 2.27 -8.27 -13.61
C LYS A 46 2.28 -7.18 -14.69
N GLU A 47 1.76 -7.49 -15.87
CA GLU A 47 1.70 -6.58 -17.01
C GLU A 47 0.74 -5.41 -16.77
N LYS A 48 -0.26 -5.59 -15.89
CA LYS A 48 -1.32 -4.61 -15.59
C LYS A 48 -1.15 -3.90 -14.25
N VAL A 49 -0.08 -4.19 -13.49
CA VAL A 49 0.20 -3.55 -12.18
C VAL A 49 0.33 -2.04 -12.31
N GLY A 50 0.89 -1.54 -13.42
CA GLY A 50 0.98 -0.11 -13.72
C GLY A 50 -0.37 0.57 -13.96
N GLU A 51 -1.36 -0.16 -14.46
CA GLU A 51 -2.70 0.36 -14.79
C GLU A 51 -3.65 0.28 -13.59
N ALA A 52 -3.57 -0.81 -12.82
CA ALA A 52 -4.46 -1.04 -11.69
C ALA A 52 -4.09 -0.21 -10.45
N LEU A 53 -2.80 0.12 -10.27
CA LEU A 53 -2.30 0.88 -9.11
C LEU A 53 -1.34 2.01 -9.55
N PRO A 54 -1.83 3.02 -10.31
CA PRO A 54 -0.98 4.08 -10.83
C PRO A 54 -0.41 4.97 -9.70
N TRP A 55 -1.21 5.23 -8.67
CA TRP A 55 -0.79 6.05 -7.51
C TRP A 55 0.35 5.42 -6.72
N VAL A 56 0.45 4.09 -6.67
CA VAL A 56 1.54 3.39 -5.96
C VAL A 56 2.88 3.68 -6.61
N HIS A 57 2.96 3.68 -7.94
CA HIS A 57 4.19 4.01 -8.66
C HIS A 57 4.62 5.46 -8.42
N ILE A 58 3.67 6.39 -8.35
CA ILE A 58 3.93 7.81 -8.02
C ILE A 58 4.46 7.91 -6.58
N ALA A 59 3.82 7.26 -5.62
CA ALA A 59 4.25 7.25 -4.21
C ALA A 59 5.67 6.67 -4.05
N ILE A 60 5.98 5.55 -4.69
CA ILE A 60 7.32 4.96 -4.71
C ILE A 60 8.34 5.91 -5.34
N SER A 61 7.99 6.54 -6.46
CA SER A 61 8.87 7.50 -7.15
C SER A 61 9.19 8.72 -6.28
N ASN A 62 8.18 9.25 -5.59
CA ASN A 62 8.35 10.34 -4.63
C ASN A 62 9.20 9.93 -3.43
N ALA A 63 8.97 8.74 -2.85
CA ALA A 63 9.77 8.24 -1.74
C ALA A 63 11.24 8.04 -2.13
N LYS A 64 11.52 7.49 -3.33
CA LYS A 64 12.89 7.39 -3.87
C LYS A 64 13.55 8.77 -3.98
N ARG A 65 12.81 9.75 -4.52
CA ARG A 65 13.32 11.13 -4.65
C ARG A 65 13.58 11.78 -3.31
N GLN A 66 12.73 11.56 -2.31
CA GLN A 66 12.94 12.06 -0.94
C GLN A 66 14.22 11.48 -0.33
N LEU A 67 14.41 10.16 -0.40
CA LEU A 67 15.64 9.52 0.11
C LEU A 67 16.87 10.11 -0.56
N ILE A 68 16.88 10.15 -1.89
CA ILE A 68 17.98 10.74 -2.68
C ILE A 68 18.24 12.18 -2.24
N ASN A 69 17.21 13.03 -2.14
CA ASN A 69 17.39 14.42 -1.72
C ASN A 69 17.99 14.54 -0.31
N THR A 70 17.52 13.74 0.66
CA THR A 70 18.08 13.75 2.03
C THR A 70 19.54 13.31 2.07
N PHE A 71 19.97 12.38 1.22
CA PHE A 71 21.38 11.95 1.15
C PHE A 71 22.29 12.92 0.39
N HIS A 72 21.75 13.83 -0.42
CA HIS A 72 22.52 14.86 -1.12
C HIS A 72 22.62 16.18 -0.33
N ASP A 73 21.86 16.33 0.75
CA ASP A 73 21.84 17.53 1.61
C ASP A 73 22.76 17.37 2.86
N ILE A 74 23.75 16.46 2.78
CA ILE A 74 24.74 16.15 3.82
C ILE A 74 26.16 16.34 3.26
#